data_AF-A0A328FBX7-F1
#
_entry.id   AF-A0A328FBX7-F1
#
_cell.length_a   1.000
_cell.length_b   1.000
_cell.length_c   1.000
_cell.angle_alpha   90.00
_cell.angle_beta   90.00
_cell.angle_gamma   90.00
#
_symmetry.space_group_name_H-M   'P 1'
#
loop_
_entity.id
_entity.type
_entity.pdbx_description
1 polymer ?
#
loop_
_entity_poly.entity_id
_entity_poly.type
_entity_poly.pdbx_seq_one_letter_code
_entity_poly.pdbx_strand_id
1 'polypeptide(L)' 'RLSDRKMKGLTVIHNFHLKRPDGTTAAERFFENKPINMFEWLVENMPLPARPRSRIKMVS' A
#
# COMPACT_ATOMS: atom_id res chain seq x y z
N ARG A 1 -7.99 -18.23 -4.88
CA ARG A 1 -8.83 -17.05 -4.54
C ARG A 1 -8.03 -16.11 -3.64
N LEU A 2 -8.01 -14.81 -3.92
CA LEU A 2 -7.40 -13.81 -3.02
C LEU A 2 -8.23 -13.71 -1.74
N SER A 3 -7.58 -13.52 -0.59
CA SER A 3 -8.30 -13.19 0.64
C SER A 3 -8.80 -11.74 0.58
N ASP A 4 -9.88 -11.44 1.30
CA ASP A 4 -10.45 -10.09 1.33
C ASP A 4 -9.42 -9.05 1.77
N ARG A 5 -8.54 -9.42 2.72
CA ARG A 5 -7.42 -8.57 3.15
C ARG A 5 -6.47 -8.26 1.99
N LYS A 6 -6.10 -9.25 1.18
CA LYS A 6 -5.24 -9.03 0.01
C LYS A 6 -5.97 -8.21 -1.05
N MET A 7 -7.26 -8.46 -1.26
CA MET A 7 -8.07 -7.70 -2.21
C MET A 7 -8.14 -6.22 -1.83
N LYS A 8 -8.42 -5.90 -0.57
CA LYS A 8 -8.42 -4.52 -0.06
C LYS A 8 -7.07 -3.82 -0.28
N GLY A 9 -5.96 -4.52 0.00
CA GLY A 9 -4.62 -3.98 -0.26
C GLY A 9 -4.38 -3.66 -1.74
N LEU A 10 -4.78 -4.56 -2.64
CA LEU A 10 -4.67 -4.34 -4.09
C LEU A 10 -5.57 -3.20 -4.57
N THR A 11 -6.76 -3.04 -3.99
CA THR A 11 -7.63 -1.89 -4.28
C THR A 11 -6.93 -0.57 -3.95
N VAL A 12 -6.23 -0.48 -2.82
CA VAL A 12 -5.46 0.72 -2.46
C VAL A 12 -4.34 0.98 -3.46
N ILE A 13 -3.55 -0.05 -3.80
CA ILE A 13 -2.44 0.07 -4.75
C ILE A 13 -2.94 0.51 -6.14
N HIS A 14 -4.04 -0.07 -6.62
CA HIS A 14 -4.67 0.32 -7.88
C HIS A 14 -5.10 1.79 -7.88
N ASN A 15 -5.72 2.23 -6.79
CA ASN A 15 -6.29 3.58 -6.70
C ASN A 15 -5.24 4.67 -6.55
N PHE A 16 -4.17 4.42 -5.79
CA PHE A 16 -3.25 5.47 -5.33
C PHE A 16 -1.79 5.31 -5.79
N HIS A 17 -1.39 4.17 -6.34
CA HIS A 17 0.00 3.95 -6.79
C HIS A 17 0.13 3.76 -8.30
N LEU A 18 -0.73 2.92 -8.89
CA LEU A 18 -0.64 2.61 -10.31
C LEU A 18 -1.05 3.80 -11.17
N LYS A 19 -0.19 4.14 -12.14
CA LYS A 19 -0.38 5.26 -13.06
C LYS A 19 -0.61 4.76 -14.48
N ARG A 20 -1.40 5.51 -15.23
CA ARG A 20 -1.58 5.34 -16.67
C ARG A 20 -0.49 6.09 -17.46
N PRO A 21 -0.46 5.94 -18.79
CA PRO A 21 0.46 6.70 -19.64
C PRO A 21 0.36 8.23 -19.48
N ASP A 22 -0.83 8.73 -19.14
CA ASP A 22 -1.09 10.15 -18.83
C ASP A 22 -0.58 10.58 -17.43
N GLY A 23 0.02 9.66 -16.67
CA GLY A 23 0.54 9.91 -15.32
C GLY A 23 -0.51 9.89 -14.21
N THR A 24 -1.80 9.74 -14.53
CA THR A 24 -2.89 9.80 -13.55
C THR A 24 -3.17 8.45 -12.89
N THR A 25 -3.55 8.49 -11.61
CA THR A 25 -4.04 7.32 -10.87
C THR A 25 -5.55 7.12 -11.07
N ALA A 26 -6.08 5.97 -10.65
CA ALA A 26 -7.53 5.74 -10.75
C ALA A 26 -8.33 6.64 -9.78
N ALA A 27 -7.81 6.89 -8.58
CA ALA A 27 -8.45 7.81 -7.63
C ALA A 27 -8.50 9.25 -8.17
N GLU A 28 -7.41 9.72 -8.79
CA GLU A 28 -7.34 11.06 -9.39
C GLU A 28 -8.46 11.31 -10.40
N ARG A 29 -8.71 10.34 -11.29
CA ARG A 29 -9.80 10.45 -12.27
C ARG A 29 -11.19 10.33 -11.64
N PHE A 30 -11.34 9.50 -10.61
CA PHE A 30 -12.64 9.29 -9.98
C PHE A 30 -13.08 10.48 -9.14
N PHE A 31 -12.14 11.11 -8.43
CA PHE A 31 -12.42 12.28 -7.58
C PHE A 31 -12.19 13.62 -8.27
N GLU A 32 -11.69 13.60 -9.51
CA GLU A 32 -11.29 14.79 -10.28
C GLU A 32 -10.32 15.71 -9.51
N ASN A 33 -9.55 15.13 -8.59
CA ASN A 33 -8.63 15.84 -7.73
C ASN A 33 -7.39 15.00 -7.43
N LYS A 34 -6.25 15.66 -7.23
CA LYS A 34 -5.00 15.01 -6.86
C LYS A 34 -5.00 14.65 -5.38
N PRO A 35 -5.02 13.35 -5.00
CA PRO A 35 -4.91 12.97 -3.61
C PRO A 35 -3.50 13.29 -3.11
N ILE A 36 -3.36 13.41 -1.79
CA ILE A 36 -2.04 13.42 -1.15
C ILE A 36 -1.25 12.17 -1.55
N ASN A 37 0.08 12.23 -1.47
CA ASN A 37 0.89 11.04 -1.62
C ASN A 37 0.64 10.09 -0.42
N MET A 38 -0.30 9.16 -0.60
CA MET A 38 -0.76 8.28 0.47
C MET A 38 0.38 7.45 1.07
N PHE A 39 1.32 6.97 0.26
CA PHE A 39 2.39 6.11 0.75
C PHE A 39 3.40 6.90 1.59
N GLU A 40 3.72 8.13 1.22
CA GLU A 40 4.53 9.04 2.06
C GLU A 40 3.81 9.32 3.39
N TRP A 41 2.54 9.72 3.33
CA TRP A 41 1.75 9.98 4.54
C TRP A 41 1.68 8.74 5.45
N LEU A 42 1.50 7.54 4.89
CA LEU A 42 1.47 6.29 5.64
C LEU A 42 2.81 5.97 6.31
N VAL A 43 3.93 6.23 5.64
CA VAL A 43 5.27 6.02 6.22
C VAL A 43 5.50 6.97 7.41
N GLU A 44 5.01 8.20 7.32
CA GLU A 44 5.14 9.20 8.38
C GLU A 44 4.20 8.95 9.57
N ASN A 45 3.00 8.41 9.32
CA ASN A 45 1.93 8.37 10.32
C ASN A 45 1.59 6.97 10.84
N MET A 46 2.03 5.88 10.19
CA MET A 46 1.77 4.53 10.71
C MET A 46 2.81 4.09 11.73
N PRO A 47 2.40 3.34 12.76
CA PRO A 47 3.34 2.65 13.63
C PRO A 47 4.20 1.70 12.81
N LEU A 48 5.49 1.61 13.15
CA LEU A 48 6.41 0.69 12.49
C LEU A 48 5.88 -0.75 12.60
N PRO A 49 6.01 -1.55 11.51
CA PRO A 49 5.60 -2.94 11.55
C PRO A 49 6.39 -3.69 12.62
N ALA A 50 5.75 -4.72 13.19
CA ALA A 50 6.41 -5.61 14.12
C ALA A 50 7.73 -6.13 13.52
N ARG A 51 8.77 -6.20 14.35
CA ARG A 51 10.07 -6.73 13.92
C ARG A 51 9.88 -8.13 13.34
N PRO A 52 10.61 -8.49 12.27
CA PRO A 52 10.59 -9.84 11.74
C PRO A 52 10.83 -10.86 12.86
N ARG A 53 10.14 -12.00 12.80
CA ARG A 53 10.36 -13.08 13.77
C ARG A 53 11.82 -13.52 13.70
N SER A 54 12.58 -13.32 14.78
CA SER A 54 13.91 -13.89 14.92
C SER A 54 13.77 -15.41 14.99
N ARG A 55 14.22 -16.11 13.95
CA ARG A 55 14.33 -17.56 13.98
C ARG A 55 15.63 -17.86 14.71
N ILE A 56 15.59 -17.95 16.04
CA ILE A 56 16.71 -18.50 16.81
C ILE A 56 16.96 -19.89 16.22
N LYS A 57 18.07 -20.06 15.49
CA LYS A 57 18.54 -21.39 15.12
C LYS A 57 19.01 -22.02 16.44
N MET A 58 18.18 -22.86 17.04
CA MET A 58 18.70 -23.80 18.03
C MET A 58 19.69 -24.68 17.27
N VAL A 59 20.97 -24.50 17.58
CA VAL A 59 22.02 -25.43 17.16
C VAL A 59 21.82 -26.66 18.03
N SER A 60 21.39 -27.77 17.42
CA SER A 60 21.48 -29.10 18.01
C SER A 60 22.88 -29.65 17.84
#